data_AF-A0A5C7LMY8-F1
#
_entry.id   AF-A0A5C7LMY8-F1
#
_cell.length_a   1.000
_cell.length_b   1.000
_cell.length_c   1.000
_cell.angle_alpha   90.00
_cell.angle_beta   90.00
_cell.angle_gamma   90.00
#
_symmetry.space_group_name_H-M   'P 1'
#
loop_
_entity.id
_entity.type
_entity.pdbx_description
1 polymer ?
#
loop_
_entity_poly.entity_id
_entity_poly.type
_entity_poly.pdbx_seq_one_letter_code
_entity_poly.pdbx_strand_id
1 'polypeptide(L)'
;MNRAFGIEIELKGATITSLRNKLFEAGFGNWSVVFDGSVDRGAEVVSPKLSGVEGLAEMEKVVTILREMGCFVDHQCGLHVHVDGAGLNPHTMANIVKRYAAFEGEIDSWITPERRKSENSYLNSVKGLEIAPQYTTQATANQAGSRYYKVNIQAFLRHGTIEFRQHHGTLSVEEISSWVQFCIQFVNNSVCVVSVHTIPGNGTLRSNAIEHKFAAMSRLLLRGGTVRVEEFAQALDCTPEAVPVYMSRFRTWLNIYDAIDTRRGVGYRLTSYSGARAVLEQRLQHPGLERSETVVAFSEPGLFYGLSESVCGHLSDRAEAYKILESFKFDTAQAA
;
A
#
# COMPACT_ATOMS: atom_id res chain seq x y z
N MET A 1 11.29 0.58 -13.22
CA MET A 1 11.82 -0.56 -12.44
C MET A 1 12.59 -0.13 -11.18
N ASN A 2 12.12 0.85 -10.41
CA ASN A 2 12.91 1.37 -9.26
C ASN A 2 12.47 0.81 -7.89
N ARG A 3 11.43 -0.02 -7.85
CA ARG A 3 10.98 -0.69 -6.63
C ARG A 3 11.50 -2.12 -6.64
N ALA A 4 12.05 -2.54 -5.51
CA ALA A 4 12.30 -3.93 -5.24
C ALA A 4 10.97 -4.70 -5.13
N PHE A 5 11.04 -6.01 -5.27
CA PHE A 5 9.89 -6.90 -5.21
C PHE A 5 10.23 -8.19 -4.47
N GLY A 6 9.20 -8.93 -4.09
CA GLY A 6 9.30 -10.32 -3.69
C GLY A 6 8.16 -11.12 -4.35
N ILE A 7 8.33 -12.43 -4.46
CA ILE A 7 7.30 -13.33 -4.98
C ILE A 7 7.06 -14.51 -4.05
N GLU A 8 5.83 -14.99 -4.05
CA GLU A 8 5.41 -16.23 -3.38
C GLU A 8 4.83 -17.14 -4.47
N ILE A 9 5.49 -18.28 -4.74
CA ILE A 9 5.09 -19.25 -5.75
C ILE A 9 4.53 -20.47 -5.02
N GLU A 10 3.22 -20.66 -5.11
CA GLU A 10 2.57 -21.87 -4.64
C GLU A 10 2.71 -22.98 -5.69
N LEU A 11 3.08 -24.19 -5.26
CA LEU A 11 3.33 -25.33 -6.14
C LEU A 11 3.13 -26.69 -5.44
N LYS A 12 3.13 -27.74 -6.25
CA LYS A 12 3.04 -29.15 -5.83
C LYS A 12 4.12 -29.98 -6.51
N GLY A 13 4.21 -31.27 -6.12
CA GLY A 13 5.07 -32.26 -6.77
C GLY A 13 6.39 -32.54 -6.05
N ALA A 14 6.76 -31.75 -5.04
CA ALA A 14 7.95 -31.98 -4.23
C ALA A 14 7.67 -31.69 -2.75
N THR A 15 8.41 -32.37 -1.86
CA THR A 15 8.33 -32.09 -0.41
C THR A 15 9.04 -30.78 -0.08
N ILE A 16 8.60 -30.10 0.98
CA ILE A 16 9.26 -28.91 1.50
C ILE A 16 10.76 -29.17 1.76
N THR A 17 11.09 -30.32 2.35
CA THR A 17 12.48 -30.69 2.64
C THR A 17 13.32 -30.83 1.37
N SER A 18 12.81 -31.54 0.35
CA SER A 18 13.53 -31.69 -0.92
C SER A 18 13.72 -30.35 -1.64
N LEU A 19 12.71 -29.48 -1.61
CA LEU A 19 12.79 -28.14 -2.19
C LEU A 19 13.87 -27.29 -1.50
N ARG A 20 13.85 -27.21 -0.16
CA ARG A 20 14.86 -26.46 0.60
C ARG A 20 16.27 -26.94 0.33
N ASN A 21 16.47 -28.27 0.35
CA ASN A 21 17.80 -28.85 0.11
C ASN A 21 18.30 -28.51 -1.30
N LYS A 22 17.46 -28.68 -2.32
CA LYS A 22 17.85 -28.41 -3.71
C LYS A 22 18.16 -26.93 -3.94
N LEU A 23 17.35 -26.02 -3.39
CA LEU A 23 17.61 -24.58 -3.48
C LEU A 23 18.89 -24.20 -2.75
N PHE A 24 19.13 -24.74 -1.55
CA PHE A 24 20.37 -24.50 -0.80
C PHE A 24 21.61 -24.98 -1.58
N GLU A 25 21.58 -26.20 -2.13
CA GLU A 25 22.65 -26.76 -2.95
C GLU A 25 22.93 -25.93 -4.21
N ALA A 26 21.89 -25.33 -4.79
CA ALA A 26 22.00 -24.46 -5.96
C ALA A 26 22.42 -23.01 -5.64
N GLY A 27 22.68 -22.69 -4.36
CA GLY A 27 23.11 -21.35 -3.91
C GLY A 27 21.98 -20.38 -3.56
N PHE A 28 20.72 -20.85 -3.50
CA PHE A 28 19.53 -20.06 -3.19
C PHE A 28 19.02 -20.32 -1.76
N GLY A 29 19.92 -20.53 -0.79
CA GLY A 29 19.58 -20.82 0.60
C GLY A 29 18.86 -19.69 1.36
N ASN A 30 18.79 -18.49 0.77
CA ASN A 30 18.02 -17.35 1.26
C ASN A 30 16.56 -17.34 0.80
N TRP A 31 16.18 -18.23 -0.13
CA TRP A 31 14.78 -18.47 -0.47
C TRP A 31 14.12 -19.34 0.60
N SER A 32 12.94 -18.93 1.04
CA SER A 32 12.17 -19.69 2.01
C SER A 32 11.24 -20.65 1.28
N VAL A 33 11.06 -21.84 1.86
CA VAL A 33 10.02 -22.77 1.41
C VAL A 33 9.15 -23.04 2.61
N VAL A 34 7.86 -22.76 2.53
CA VAL A 34 6.92 -22.85 3.65
C VAL A 34 5.74 -23.75 3.30
N PHE A 35 5.05 -24.21 4.34
CA PHE A 35 3.80 -24.92 4.16
C PHE A 35 2.69 -23.91 3.90
N ASP A 36 1.88 -24.18 2.87
CA ASP A 36 0.69 -23.40 2.57
C ASP A 36 -0.56 -24.22 2.88
N GLY A 37 -1.38 -23.72 3.81
CA GLY A 37 -2.62 -24.37 4.21
C GLY A 37 -3.75 -24.28 3.17
N SER A 38 -3.60 -23.44 2.14
CA SER A 38 -4.56 -23.27 1.05
C SER A 38 -4.30 -24.22 -0.13
N VAL A 39 -3.14 -24.87 -0.16
CA VAL A 39 -2.72 -25.81 -1.22
C VAL A 39 -2.58 -27.21 -0.66
N ASP A 40 -3.49 -28.12 -1.02
CA ASP A 40 -3.41 -29.52 -0.57
C ASP A 40 -2.10 -30.16 -1.02
N ARG A 41 -1.32 -30.65 -0.05
CA ARG A 41 0.01 -31.26 -0.26
C ARG A 41 0.95 -30.37 -1.11
N GLY A 42 0.81 -29.06 -0.97
CA GLY A 42 1.64 -28.07 -1.64
C GLY A 42 2.74 -27.47 -0.77
N ALA A 43 3.54 -26.62 -1.39
CA ALA A 43 4.52 -25.76 -0.76
C ALA A 43 4.44 -24.36 -1.38
N GLU A 44 4.84 -23.35 -0.62
CA GLU A 44 5.01 -21.99 -1.12
C GLU A 44 6.50 -21.63 -1.07
N VAL A 45 7.06 -21.26 -2.22
CA VAL A 45 8.46 -20.85 -2.37
C VAL A 45 8.50 -19.32 -2.41
N VAL A 46 9.11 -18.72 -1.40
CA VAL A 46 9.10 -17.29 -1.13
C VAL A 46 10.49 -16.70 -1.35
N SER A 47 10.55 -15.67 -2.18
CA SER A 47 11.82 -15.03 -2.53
C SER A 47 12.35 -14.13 -1.41
N PRO A 48 13.68 -13.88 -1.36
CA PRO A 48 14.22 -12.70 -0.70
C PRO A 48 13.73 -11.42 -1.41
N LYS A 49 14.16 -10.26 -0.91
CA LYS A 49 13.95 -8.99 -1.61
C LYS A 49 14.79 -8.97 -2.90
N LEU A 50 14.11 -9.04 -4.04
CA LEU A 50 14.68 -8.99 -5.38
C LEU A 50 14.57 -7.58 -5.97
N SER A 51 15.39 -7.24 -6.96
CA SER A 51 15.34 -5.92 -7.60
C SER A 51 15.94 -5.94 -9.00
N GLY A 52 15.40 -5.11 -9.88
CA GLY A 52 15.97 -4.89 -11.21
C GLY A 52 16.00 -6.15 -12.07
N VAL A 53 16.87 -6.14 -13.06
CA VAL A 53 17.05 -7.25 -14.01
C VAL A 53 17.75 -8.44 -13.35
N GLU A 54 18.61 -8.18 -12.36
CA GLU A 54 19.31 -9.19 -11.59
C GLU A 54 18.33 -10.03 -10.76
N GLY A 55 17.33 -9.38 -10.15
CA GLY A 55 16.27 -10.05 -9.41
C GLY A 55 15.38 -10.92 -10.30
N LEU A 56 15.08 -10.48 -11.52
CA LEU A 56 14.34 -11.29 -12.50
C LEU A 56 15.16 -12.51 -12.95
N ALA A 57 16.46 -12.33 -13.20
CA ALA A 57 17.37 -13.43 -13.55
C ALA A 57 17.55 -14.45 -12.41
N GLU A 58 17.53 -14.01 -11.15
CA GLU A 58 17.52 -14.91 -9.99
C GLU A 58 16.21 -15.71 -9.91
N MET A 59 15.07 -15.05 -10.08
CA MET A 59 13.75 -15.70 -10.14
C MET A 59 13.71 -16.78 -11.22
N GLU A 60 14.21 -16.48 -12.42
CA GLU A 60 14.27 -17.42 -13.55
C GLU A 60 15.04 -18.70 -13.19
N LYS A 61 16.20 -18.57 -12.53
CA LYS A 61 17.00 -19.73 -12.10
C LYS A 61 16.25 -20.59 -11.09
N VAL A 62 15.58 -19.96 -10.12
CA VAL A 62 14.79 -20.68 -9.12
C VAL A 62 13.60 -21.40 -9.77
N VAL A 63 12.84 -20.73 -10.63
CA VAL A 63 11.73 -21.35 -11.37
C VAL A 63 12.20 -22.51 -12.24
N THR A 64 13.37 -22.39 -12.88
CA THR A 64 13.99 -23.47 -13.66
C THR A 64 14.27 -24.70 -12.78
N ILE A 65 14.87 -24.50 -11.61
CA ILE A 65 15.12 -25.58 -10.65
C ILE A 65 13.82 -26.26 -10.23
N LEU A 66 12.77 -25.47 -9.91
CA LEU A 66 11.47 -26.01 -9.52
C LEU A 66 10.87 -26.90 -10.61
N ARG A 67 10.98 -26.49 -11.88
CA ARG A 67 10.52 -27.28 -13.04
C ARG A 67 11.34 -28.56 -13.21
N GLU A 68 12.67 -28.48 -13.10
CA GLU A 68 13.57 -29.65 -13.20
C GLU A 68 13.31 -30.68 -12.08
N MET A 69 12.85 -30.23 -10.92
CA MET A 69 12.41 -31.10 -9.83
C MET A 69 11.05 -31.79 -10.09
N GLY A 70 10.39 -31.50 -11.21
CA GLY A 70 9.07 -32.04 -11.53
C GLY A 70 7.93 -31.36 -10.76
N CYS A 71 8.16 -30.14 -10.24
CA CYS A 71 7.08 -29.38 -9.61
C CYS A 71 6.05 -28.95 -10.66
N PHE A 72 4.81 -28.83 -10.22
CA PHE A 72 3.69 -28.39 -11.05
C PHE A 72 2.76 -27.48 -10.27
N VAL A 73 1.87 -26.79 -10.99
CA VAL A 73 0.83 -25.92 -10.45
C VAL A 73 -0.54 -26.39 -10.91
N ASP A 74 -1.56 -26.13 -10.11
CA ASP A 74 -2.96 -26.38 -10.46
C ASP A 74 -3.87 -25.22 -10.03
N HIS A 75 -5.18 -25.42 -10.12
CA HIS A 75 -6.18 -24.41 -9.79
C HIS A 75 -6.15 -23.92 -8.34
N GLN A 76 -5.52 -24.66 -7.42
CA GLN A 76 -5.35 -24.22 -6.03
C GLN A 76 -4.17 -23.25 -5.87
N CYS A 77 -3.23 -23.23 -6.82
CA CYS A 77 -1.98 -22.52 -6.67
C CYS A 77 -2.11 -21.01 -7.00
N GLY A 78 -1.53 -20.21 -6.13
CA GLY A 78 -1.22 -18.79 -6.09
C GLY A 78 0.06 -18.36 -6.83
N LEU A 79 0.08 -17.12 -7.31
CA LEU A 79 1.30 -16.34 -7.48
C LEU A 79 1.06 -14.98 -6.82
N HIS A 80 1.81 -14.68 -5.76
CA HIS A 80 1.75 -13.37 -5.11
C HIS A 80 2.99 -12.55 -5.45
N VAL A 81 2.78 -11.25 -5.68
CA VAL A 81 3.88 -10.29 -5.91
C VAL A 81 3.80 -9.21 -4.84
N HIS A 82 4.86 -9.08 -4.06
CA HIS A 82 5.06 -8.00 -3.12
C HIS A 82 5.89 -6.90 -3.78
N VAL A 83 5.38 -5.67 -3.84
CA VAL A 83 6.11 -4.51 -4.37
C VAL A 83 6.50 -3.59 -3.21
N ASP A 84 7.77 -3.19 -3.15
CA ASP A 84 8.31 -2.31 -2.11
C ASP A 84 7.49 -1.01 -1.97
N GLY A 85 6.96 -0.77 -0.78
CA GLY A 85 6.13 0.39 -0.44
C GLY A 85 6.91 1.59 0.08
N ALA A 86 8.25 1.57 0.04
CA ALA A 86 9.05 2.72 0.43
C ALA A 86 8.62 4.01 -0.30
N GLY A 87 8.43 5.10 0.46
CA GLY A 87 8.00 6.40 -0.06
C GLY A 87 6.52 6.53 -0.40
N LEU A 88 5.69 5.49 -0.22
CA LEU A 88 4.24 5.62 -0.44
C LEU A 88 3.58 6.43 0.67
N ASN A 89 2.83 7.46 0.28
CA ASN A 89 2.03 8.31 1.17
C ASN A 89 0.57 7.82 1.26
N PRO A 90 -0.22 8.30 2.25
CA PRO A 90 -1.63 7.91 2.42
C PRO A 90 -2.49 8.04 1.15
N HIS A 91 -2.29 9.10 0.37
CA HIS A 91 -3.04 9.32 -0.87
C HIS A 91 -2.70 8.28 -1.92
N THR A 92 -1.41 7.94 -2.05
CA THR A 92 -0.94 6.91 -2.96
C THR A 92 -1.51 5.53 -2.59
N MET A 93 -1.55 5.18 -1.29
CA MET A 93 -2.12 3.90 -0.84
C MET A 93 -3.59 3.76 -1.25
N ALA A 94 -4.40 4.79 -0.99
CA ALA A 94 -5.80 4.83 -1.39
C ALA A 94 -5.93 4.80 -2.92
N ASN A 95 -5.07 5.53 -3.63
CA ASN A 95 -5.08 5.58 -5.09
C ASN A 95 -4.74 4.24 -5.75
N ILE A 96 -3.79 3.47 -5.20
CA ILE A 96 -3.47 2.12 -5.71
C ILE A 96 -4.71 1.24 -5.71
N VAL A 97 -5.45 1.18 -4.60
CA VAL A 97 -6.68 0.37 -4.50
C VAL A 97 -7.76 0.87 -5.45
N LYS A 98 -8.01 2.19 -5.45
CA LYS A 98 -9.01 2.82 -6.32
C LYS A 98 -8.71 2.61 -7.80
N ARG A 99 -7.45 2.80 -8.19
CA ARG A 99 -6.99 2.61 -9.57
C ARG A 99 -7.08 1.15 -9.97
N TYR A 100 -6.72 0.22 -9.08
CA TYR A 100 -6.83 -1.20 -9.39
C TYR A 100 -8.29 -1.60 -9.57
N ALA A 101 -9.19 -1.13 -8.71
CA ALA A 101 -10.63 -1.35 -8.86
C ALA A 101 -11.18 -0.84 -10.20
N ALA A 102 -10.68 0.29 -10.70
CA ALA A 102 -11.06 0.85 -11.99
C ALA A 102 -10.62 -0.01 -13.18
N PHE A 103 -9.42 -0.61 -13.11
CA PHE A 103 -8.87 -1.48 -14.15
C PHE A 103 -9.11 -2.97 -13.91
N GLU A 104 -9.75 -3.35 -12.80
CA GLU A 104 -9.82 -4.75 -12.38
C GLU A 104 -10.47 -5.64 -13.43
N GLY A 105 -11.47 -5.14 -14.18
CA GLY A 105 -12.09 -5.91 -15.26
C GLY A 105 -11.16 -6.19 -16.46
N GLU A 106 -10.23 -5.28 -16.75
CA GLU A 106 -9.21 -5.48 -17.78
C GLU A 106 -8.13 -6.46 -17.29
N ILE A 107 -7.69 -6.29 -16.04
CA ILE A 107 -6.72 -7.19 -15.40
C ILE A 107 -7.29 -8.61 -15.28
N ASP A 108 -8.57 -8.74 -14.92
CA ASP A 108 -9.28 -10.02 -14.86
C ASP A 108 -9.12 -10.80 -16.16
N SER A 109 -9.15 -10.13 -17.32
CA SER A 109 -9.04 -10.79 -18.62
C SER A 109 -7.73 -11.56 -18.81
N TRP A 110 -6.64 -11.21 -18.12
CA TRP A 110 -5.34 -11.89 -18.22
C TRP A 110 -5.20 -13.12 -17.32
N ILE A 111 -6.11 -13.26 -16.36
CA ILE A 111 -6.05 -14.25 -15.28
C ILE A 111 -7.00 -15.41 -15.58
N THR A 112 -6.78 -16.61 -15.04
CA THR A 112 -7.75 -17.73 -15.21
C THR A 112 -9.14 -17.36 -14.66
N PRO A 113 -10.24 -17.83 -15.30
CA PRO A 113 -11.61 -17.46 -14.91
C PRO A 113 -11.95 -17.64 -13.43
N GLU A 114 -11.42 -18.70 -12.80
CA GLU A 114 -11.64 -19.06 -11.39
C GLU A 114 -11.11 -17.99 -10.42
N ARG A 115 -10.25 -17.07 -10.89
CA ARG A 115 -9.59 -16.03 -10.08
C ARG A 115 -10.01 -14.59 -10.44
N ARG A 116 -10.99 -14.43 -11.33
CA ARG A 116 -11.49 -13.12 -11.81
C ARG A 116 -12.58 -12.52 -10.93
N LYS A 117 -13.26 -13.30 -10.09
CA LYS A 117 -14.40 -12.83 -9.29
C LYS A 117 -14.16 -13.06 -7.80
N SER A 118 -15.03 -12.50 -6.97
CA SER A 118 -15.08 -12.82 -5.53
C SER A 118 -15.74 -14.17 -5.23
N GLU A 119 -15.63 -15.15 -6.13
CA GLU A 119 -16.17 -16.50 -5.92
C GLU A 119 -15.34 -17.28 -4.88
N ASN A 120 -14.13 -16.80 -4.58
CA ASN A 120 -13.27 -17.26 -3.50
C ASN A 120 -13.17 -16.19 -2.40
N SER A 121 -13.60 -16.50 -1.17
CA SER A 121 -13.53 -15.59 -0.02
C SER A 121 -12.11 -15.23 0.42
N TYR A 122 -11.10 -15.95 -0.08
CA TYR A 122 -9.68 -15.68 0.14
C TYR A 122 -9.06 -14.77 -0.95
N LEU A 123 -9.82 -14.39 -1.98
CA LEU A 123 -9.40 -13.49 -3.06
C LEU A 123 -10.57 -12.59 -3.52
N ASN A 124 -10.94 -11.63 -2.68
CA ASN A 124 -12.05 -10.73 -2.99
C ASN A 124 -11.63 -9.63 -3.98
N SER A 125 -12.58 -9.22 -4.81
CA SER A 125 -12.51 -7.98 -5.60
C SER A 125 -12.19 -6.77 -4.73
N VAL A 126 -11.43 -5.81 -5.26
CA VAL A 126 -11.23 -4.51 -4.61
C VAL A 126 -12.29 -3.49 -5.04
N LYS A 127 -13.17 -3.84 -5.99
CA LYS A 127 -14.37 -3.04 -6.30
C LYS A 127 -15.26 -2.96 -5.06
N GLY A 128 -15.56 -1.74 -4.62
CA GLY A 128 -16.33 -1.49 -3.41
C GLY A 128 -15.51 -1.49 -2.11
N LEU A 129 -14.19 -1.75 -2.17
CA LEU A 129 -13.32 -1.53 -1.02
C LEU A 129 -13.02 -0.03 -0.87
N GLU A 130 -13.65 0.59 0.12
CA GLU A 130 -13.51 2.02 0.38
C GLU A 130 -12.27 2.31 1.26
N ILE A 131 -11.21 2.81 0.62
CA ILE A 131 -9.98 3.26 1.31
C ILE A 131 -9.86 4.77 1.15
N ALA A 132 -9.92 5.51 2.24
CA ALA A 132 -9.65 6.94 2.27
C ALA A 132 -8.23 7.23 2.77
N PRO A 133 -7.52 8.25 2.26
CA PRO A 133 -6.24 8.67 2.84
C PRO A 133 -6.39 9.05 4.32
N GLN A 134 -5.56 8.50 5.20
CA GLN A 134 -5.52 8.81 6.63
C GLN A 134 -4.27 9.62 7.00
N TYR A 135 -4.10 9.97 8.28
CA TYR A 135 -2.93 10.72 8.76
C TYR A 135 -1.59 10.00 8.52
N THR A 136 -1.58 8.66 8.47
CA THR A 136 -0.39 7.86 8.20
C THR A 136 -0.66 6.77 7.17
N THR A 137 0.40 6.30 6.51
CA THR A 137 0.32 5.19 5.54
C THR A 137 -0.20 3.91 6.23
N GLN A 138 0.23 3.67 7.47
CA GLN A 138 -0.25 2.53 8.29
C GLN A 138 -1.72 2.65 8.65
N ALA A 139 -2.19 3.84 9.08
CA ALA A 139 -3.61 4.06 9.36
C ALA A 139 -4.45 3.86 8.08
N THR A 140 -3.90 4.27 6.93
CA THR A 140 -4.56 4.05 5.64
C THR A 140 -4.67 2.57 5.31
N ALA A 141 -3.57 1.81 5.45
CA ALA A 141 -3.51 0.37 5.22
C ALA A 141 -4.43 -0.44 6.15
N ASN A 142 -4.57 -0.03 7.42
CA ASN A 142 -5.43 -0.71 8.40
C ASN A 142 -6.91 -0.75 7.96
N GLN A 143 -7.38 0.23 7.17
CA GLN A 143 -8.78 0.29 6.70
C GLN A 143 -9.17 -0.89 5.82
N ALA A 144 -8.23 -1.55 5.13
CA ALA A 144 -8.56 -2.68 4.28
C ALA A 144 -9.17 -3.85 5.08
N GLY A 145 -8.93 -3.94 6.39
CA GLY A 145 -9.61 -4.87 7.30
C GLY A 145 -9.27 -6.36 7.12
N SER A 146 -8.75 -6.76 5.96
CA SER A 146 -8.40 -8.15 5.62
C SER A 146 -7.28 -8.18 4.57
N ARG A 147 -6.52 -9.29 4.57
CA ARG A 147 -5.51 -9.60 3.54
C ARG A 147 -6.10 -10.22 2.27
N TYR A 148 -7.36 -10.65 2.32
CA TYR A 148 -8.02 -11.47 1.30
C TYR A 148 -8.62 -10.64 0.16
N TYR A 149 -7.84 -9.72 -0.40
CA TYR A 149 -8.22 -8.90 -1.55
C TYR A 149 -7.19 -9.06 -2.67
N LYS A 150 -7.61 -8.94 -3.94
CA LYS A 150 -6.71 -8.98 -5.11
C LYS A 150 -5.50 -8.06 -4.97
N VAL A 151 -5.69 -6.89 -4.36
CA VAL A 151 -4.61 -6.02 -3.87
C VAL A 151 -4.73 -5.90 -2.35
N ASN A 152 -3.73 -6.41 -1.64
CA ASN A 152 -3.63 -6.33 -0.20
C ASN A 152 -2.65 -5.22 0.22
N ILE A 153 -3.20 -4.11 0.71
CA ILE A 153 -2.42 -3.01 1.29
C ILE A 153 -2.08 -3.22 2.77
N GLN A 154 -2.72 -4.16 3.48
CA GLN A 154 -2.31 -4.51 4.86
C GLN A 154 -0.92 -5.15 4.91
N ALA A 155 -0.45 -5.73 3.80
CA ALA A 155 0.93 -6.21 3.68
C ALA A 155 1.96 -5.12 4.08
N PHE A 156 1.62 -3.83 3.91
CA PHE A 156 2.47 -2.71 4.31
C PHE A 156 2.78 -2.70 5.82
N LEU A 157 1.85 -3.15 6.65
CA LEU A 157 2.00 -3.12 8.11
C LEU A 157 3.07 -4.08 8.63
N ARG A 158 3.24 -5.21 7.93
CA ARG A 158 4.18 -6.27 8.32
C ARG A 158 5.45 -6.26 7.49
N HIS A 159 5.31 -6.03 6.19
CA HIS A 159 6.39 -6.20 5.21
C HIS A 159 6.83 -4.87 4.57
N GLY A 160 6.05 -3.79 4.76
CA GLY A 160 6.32 -2.52 4.07
C GLY A 160 6.05 -2.57 2.57
N THR A 161 5.22 -3.50 2.10
CA THR A 161 4.94 -3.74 0.66
C THR A 161 3.46 -3.60 0.30
N ILE A 162 3.16 -3.53 -1.00
CA ILE A 162 1.84 -3.79 -1.57
C ILE A 162 1.84 -5.20 -2.14
N GLU A 163 0.91 -6.05 -1.72
CA GLU A 163 0.82 -7.45 -2.18
C GLU A 163 -0.28 -7.58 -3.24
N PHE A 164 0.06 -8.08 -4.42
CA PHE A 164 -0.85 -8.44 -5.50
C PHE A 164 -1.05 -9.95 -5.48
N ARG A 165 -2.30 -10.39 -5.32
CA ARG A 165 -2.64 -11.80 -5.05
C ARG A 165 -3.37 -12.49 -6.20
N GLN A 166 -3.70 -11.73 -7.24
CA GLN A 166 -4.72 -12.15 -8.21
C GLN A 166 -4.26 -13.23 -9.19
N HIS A 167 -2.97 -13.31 -9.52
CA HIS A 167 -2.47 -14.09 -10.65
C HIS A 167 -2.41 -15.59 -10.39
N HIS A 168 -2.97 -16.43 -11.28
CA HIS A 168 -2.94 -17.91 -11.27
C HIS A 168 -1.55 -18.49 -11.00
N GLY A 169 -1.47 -19.65 -10.35
CA GLY A 169 -0.19 -20.32 -10.13
C GLY A 169 0.44 -20.64 -11.48
N THR A 170 1.73 -20.37 -11.62
CA THR A 170 2.47 -20.56 -12.86
C THR A 170 3.93 -20.85 -12.57
N LEU A 171 4.56 -21.62 -13.45
CA LEU A 171 6.02 -21.82 -13.49
C LEU A 171 6.60 -21.34 -14.82
N SER A 172 5.87 -20.51 -15.58
CA SER A 172 6.43 -19.81 -16.74
C SER A 172 7.19 -18.58 -16.25
N VAL A 173 8.46 -18.51 -16.63
CA VAL A 173 9.35 -17.39 -16.32
C VAL A 173 8.82 -16.11 -16.95
N GLU A 174 8.26 -16.21 -18.17
CA GLU A 174 7.70 -15.11 -18.94
C GLU A 174 6.43 -14.57 -18.29
N GLU A 175 5.53 -15.44 -17.82
CA GLU A 175 4.33 -15.06 -17.09
C GLU A 175 4.68 -14.33 -15.79
N ILE A 176 5.56 -14.93 -14.97
CA ILE A 176 5.98 -14.36 -13.69
C ILE A 176 6.67 -13.01 -13.92
N SER A 177 7.60 -12.93 -14.87
CA SER A 177 8.35 -11.70 -15.18
C SER A 177 7.42 -10.58 -15.66
N SER A 178 6.46 -10.89 -16.53
CA SER A 178 5.50 -9.91 -17.04
C SER A 178 4.58 -9.40 -15.93
N TRP A 179 4.10 -10.30 -15.06
CA TRP A 179 3.26 -9.93 -13.93
C TRP A 179 4.01 -9.09 -12.89
N VAL A 180 5.25 -9.45 -12.55
CA VAL A 180 6.11 -8.67 -11.64
C VAL A 180 6.32 -7.26 -12.17
N GLN A 181 6.67 -7.13 -13.46
CA GLN A 181 6.88 -5.83 -14.08
C GLN A 181 5.61 -4.99 -14.11
N PHE A 182 4.46 -5.61 -14.43
CA PHE A 182 3.16 -4.96 -14.33
C PHE A 182 2.89 -4.45 -12.92
N CYS A 183 3.00 -5.27 -11.88
CA CYS A 183 2.76 -4.87 -10.49
C CYS A 183 3.66 -3.70 -10.06
N ILE A 184 4.96 -3.75 -10.39
CA ILE A 184 5.91 -2.68 -10.08
C ILE A 184 5.50 -1.37 -10.77
N GLN A 185 5.21 -1.41 -12.07
CA GLN A 185 4.82 -0.21 -12.81
C GLN A 185 3.45 0.30 -12.39
N PHE A 186 2.52 -0.59 -12.04
CA PHE A 186 1.23 -0.21 -11.49
C PHE A 186 1.38 0.64 -10.22
N VAL A 187 2.23 0.21 -9.28
CA VAL A 187 2.50 0.99 -8.06
C VAL A 187 3.19 2.32 -8.38
N ASN A 188 4.21 2.32 -9.26
CA ASN A 188 4.90 3.56 -9.65
C ASN A 188 3.95 4.58 -10.29
N ASN A 189 3.08 4.10 -11.18
CA ASN A 189 2.09 4.90 -11.90
C ASN A 189 0.90 5.31 -11.03
N SER A 190 0.80 4.81 -9.81
CA SER A 190 -0.25 5.18 -8.86
C SER A 190 0.20 6.25 -7.85
N VAL A 191 1.47 6.69 -7.90
CA VAL A 191 2.03 7.67 -6.95
C VAL A 191 1.30 9.00 -7.06
N CYS A 192 0.72 9.45 -5.95
CA CYS A 192 0.17 10.81 -5.81
C CYS A 192 1.25 11.73 -5.24
N VAL A 193 1.50 12.85 -5.92
CA VAL A 193 2.40 13.89 -5.40
C VAL A 193 1.60 14.78 -4.46
N VAL A 194 2.05 14.85 -3.20
CA VAL A 194 1.40 15.66 -2.17
C VAL A 194 2.30 16.85 -1.86
N SER A 195 1.75 18.04 -1.98
CA SER A 195 2.42 19.30 -1.66
C SER A 195 1.56 20.10 -0.68
N VAL A 196 2.21 20.78 0.26
CA VAL A 196 1.53 21.66 1.22
C VAL A 196 1.92 23.09 0.91
N HIS A 197 0.94 23.90 0.54
CA HIS A 197 1.13 25.32 0.27
C HIS A 197 0.65 26.12 1.48
N THR A 198 1.54 26.96 2.00
CA THR A 198 1.13 27.98 2.98
C THR A 198 0.59 29.18 2.23
N ILE A 199 -0.66 29.51 2.49
CA ILE A 199 -1.31 30.70 1.97
C ILE A 199 -1.37 31.71 3.10
N PRO A 200 -0.78 32.92 2.94
CA PRO A 200 -0.86 33.98 3.93
C PRO A 200 -2.32 34.31 4.26
N GLY A 201 -2.58 34.58 5.54
CA GLY A 201 -3.88 35.10 5.95
C GLY A 201 -4.14 36.47 5.31
N ASN A 202 -5.38 36.74 4.92
CA ASN A 202 -5.80 38.00 4.28
C ASN A 202 -6.68 38.88 5.20
N GLY A 203 -6.71 38.57 6.50
CA GLY A 203 -7.55 39.23 7.50
C GLY A 203 -6.87 40.32 8.35
N THR A 204 -7.66 40.92 9.25
CA THR A 204 -7.30 42.05 10.14
C THR A 204 -6.45 41.67 11.36
N LEU A 205 -5.99 40.42 11.46
CA LEU A 205 -5.22 39.95 12.61
C LEU A 205 -3.82 40.57 12.57
N ARG A 206 -3.38 41.16 13.69
CA ARG A 206 -2.02 41.71 13.78
C ARG A 206 -1.01 40.58 13.67
N SER A 207 0.07 40.79 12.93
CA SER A 207 1.10 39.76 12.71
C SER A 207 1.73 39.22 14.00
N ASN A 208 1.72 39.98 15.09
CA ASN A 208 2.24 39.58 16.40
C ASN A 208 1.17 39.07 17.39
N ALA A 209 -0.06 38.87 16.93
CA ALA A 209 -1.16 38.43 17.78
C ALA A 209 -0.86 37.06 18.41
N ILE A 210 -1.24 36.87 19.68
CA ILE A 210 -1.02 35.60 20.40
C ILE A 210 -1.76 34.44 19.72
N GLU A 211 -2.79 34.75 18.96
CA GLU A 211 -3.56 33.85 18.11
C GLU A 211 -2.68 33.15 17.06
N HIS A 212 -1.63 33.78 16.52
CA HIS A 212 -0.68 33.10 15.62
C HIS A 212 0.10 32.01 16.36
N LYS A 213 0.55 32.31 17.59
CA LYS A 213 1.23 31.35 18.47
C LYS A 213 0.30 30.20 18.86
N PHE A 214 -0.95 30.51 19.21
CA PHE A 214 -1.95 29.49 19.51
C PHE A 214 -2.34 28.66 18.29
N ALA A 215 -2.41 29.24 17.10
CA ALA A 215 -2.59 28.49 15.86
C ALA A 215 -1.45 27.49 15.64
N ALA A 216 -0.19 27.90 15.84
CA ALA A 216 0.97 27.00 15.76
C ALA A 216 0.84 25.83 16.76
N MET A 217 0.49 26.12 18.02
CA MET A 217 0.25 25.07 19.02
C MET A 217 -0.88 24.12 18.62
N SER A 218 -1.95 24.67 18.04
CA SER A 218 -3.12 23.92 17.59
C SER A 218 -2.73 22.93 16.49
N ARG A 219 -1.97 23.38 15.48
CA ARG A 219 -1.47 22.52 14.39
C ARG A 219 -0.62 21.38 14.92
N LEU A 220 0.26 21.63 15.90
CA LEU A 220 1.06 20.57 16.52
C LEU A 220 0.20 19.52 17.23
N LEU A 221 -0.76 19.96 18.06
CA LEU A 221 -1.64 19.05 18.81
C LEU A 221 -2.55 18.22 17.89
N LEU A 222 -2.98 18.79 16.76
CA LEU A 222 -3.85 18.12 15.79
C LEU A 222 -3.14 17.00 15.01
N ARG A 223 -1.80 16.96 14.99
CA ARG A 223 -1.01 15.82 14.44
C ARG A 223 -1.27 14.51 15.19
N GLY A 224 -1.78 14.60 16.42
CA GLY A 224 -2.00 13.45 17.30
C GLY A 224 -0.71 13.02 18.02
N GLY A 225 -0.88 12.24 19.09
CA GLY A 225 0.23 11.84 19.96
C GLY A 225 0.68 12.94 20.92
N THR A 226 1.87 12.76 21.51
CA THR A 226 2.47 13.73 22.44
C THR A 226 3.46 14.61 21.71
N VAL A 227 3.19 15.91 21.71
CA VAL A 227 4.09 16.97 21.21
C VAL A 227 5.07 17.32 22.31
N ARG A 228 6.36 17.29 22.00
CA ARG A 228 7.43 17.57 22.98
C ARG A 228 7.51 19.05 23.30
N VAL A 229 8.05 19.38 24.48
CA VAL A 229 8.23 20.77 24.93
C VAL A 229 9.11 21.55 23.96
N GLU A 230 10.18 20.93 23.46
CA GLU A 230 11.12 21.54 22.52
C GLU A 230 10.46 21.87 21.18
N GLU A 231 9.52 21.03 20.74
CA GLU A 231 8.77 21.26 19.50
C GLU A 231 7.81 22.45 19.64
N PHE A 232 7.15 22.59 20.81
CA PHE A 232 6.38 23.80 21.09
C PHE A 232 7.27 25.04 21.19
N ALA A 233 8.42 24.95 21.87
CA ALA A 233 9.35 26.06 22.03
C ALA A 233 9.80 26.59 20.65
N GLN A 234 10.16 25.69 19.74
CA GLN A 234 10.50 26.02 18.37
C GLN A 234 9.33 26.67 17.62
N ALA A 235 8.12 26.09 17.67
CA ALA A 235 6.97 26.64 16.96
C ALA A 235 6.47 27.98 17.53
N LEU A 236 6.73 28.24 18.81
CA LEU A 236 6.39 29.47 19.49
C LEU A 236 7.50 30.52 19.40
N ASP A 237 8.68 30.17 18.89
CA ASP A 237 9.88 31.00 18.93
C ASP A 237 10.16 31.50 20.37
N CYS A 238 10.31 30.56 21.30
CA CYS A 238 10.60 30.83 22.70
C CYS A 238 11.47 29.74 23.34
N THR A 239 11.87 29.92 24.60
CA THR A 239 12.62 28.89 25.33
C THR A 239 11.67 27.79 25.86
N PRO A 240 12.15 26.54 26.04
CA PRO A 240 11.35 25.45 26.62
C PRO A 240 10.68 25.80 27.96
N GLU A 241 11.35 26.59 28.80
CA GLU A 241 10.86 27.03 30.12
C GLU A 241 9.64 27.97 30.01
N ALA A 242 9.48 28.66 28.88
CA ALA A 242 8.35 29.55 28.63
C ALA A 242 7.10 28.79 28.12
N VAL A 243 7.25 27.56 27.62
CA VAL A 243 6.14 26.76 27.05
C VAL A 243 4.99 26.54 28.05
N PRO A 244 5.22 26.20 29.34
CA PRO A 244 4.13 26.05 30.31
C PRO A 244 3.26 27.29 30.46
N VAL A 245 3.84 28.49 30.34
CA VAL A 245 3.10 29.76 30.42
C VAL A 245 2.20 29.93 29.20
N TYR A 246 2.71 29.68 28.00
CA TYR A 246 1.91 29.69 26.77
C TYR A 246 0.81 28.60 26.82
N MET A 247 1.13 27.41 27.32
CA MET A 247 0.17 26.32 27.45
C MET A 247 -0.96 26.65 28.43
N SER A 248 -0.66 27.31 29.54
CA SER A 248 -1.67 27.81 30.47
C SER A 248 -2.64 28.77 29.78
N ARG A 249 -2.11 29.77 29.05
CA ARG A 249 -2.94 30.73 28.30
C ARG A 249 -3.72 30.06 27.16
N PHE A 250 -3.11 29.09 26.49
CA PHE A 250 -3.73 28.32 25.42
C PHE A 250 -4.93 27.50 25.93
N ARG A 251 -4.83 26.89 27.13
CA ARG A 251 -5.96 26.22 27.78
C ARG A 251 -7.10 27.17 28.09
N THR A 252 -6.81 28.35 28.63
CA THR A 252 -7.81 29.39 28.86
C THR A 252 -8.47 29.83 27.56
N TRP A 253 -7.66 30.07 26.52
CA TRP A 253 -8.16 30.44 25.20
C TRP A 253 -9.06 29.36 24.60
N LEU A 254 -8.68 28.09 24.69
CA LEU A 254 -9.48 26.95 24.24
C LEU A 254 -10.85 26.89 24.92
N ASN A 255 -10.91 27.22 26.21
CA ASN A 255 -12.12 27.19 27.03
C ASN A 255 -12.82 25.82 27.06
N ILE A 256 -12.03 24.75 27.05
CA ILE A 256 -12.50 23.37 27.17
C ILE A 256 -11.71 22.71 28.29
N TYR A 257 -12.42 22.27 29.32
CA TYR A 257 -11.84 21.56 30.45
C TYR A 257 -11.28 20.20 29.99
N ASP A 258 -10.13 19.78 30.53
CA ASP A 258 -9.43 18.53 30.18
C ASP A 258 -9.07 18.32 28.69
N ALA A 259 -9.03 19.38 27.88
CA ALA A 259 -8.66 19.28 26.46
C ALA A 259 -7.22 18.79 26.23
N ILE A 260 -6.31 19.10 27.15
CA ILE A 260 -4.88 18.87 26.98
C ILE A 260 -4.31 18.13 28.18
N ASP A 261 -3.88 16.90 27.94
CA ASP A 261 -3.16 16.07 28.90
C ASP A 261 -1.67 16.45 28.93
N THR A 262 -1.09 16.42 30.14
CA THR A 262 0.32 16.75 30.39
C THR A 262 1.08 15.49 30.73
N ARG A 263 2.04 15.12 29.90
CA ARG A 263 3.01 14.07 30.23
C ARG A 263 4.24 14.72 30.84
N ARG A 264 4.33 14.68 32.17
CA ARG A 264 5.44 15.28 32.94
C ARG A 264 6.79 14.84 32.36
N GLY A 265 7.66 15.81 32.08
CA GLY A 265 8.99 15.57 31.51
C GLY A 265 9.00 15.16 30.03
N VAL A 266 7.85 15.11 29.35
CA VAL A 266 7.76 14.70 27.95
C VAL A 266 7.09 15.78 27.09
N GLY A 267 5.90 16.24 27.46
CA GLY A 267 5.17 17.22 26.65
C GLY A 267 3.66 17.17 26.83
N TYR A 268 2.92 17.54 25.79
CA TYR A 268 1.47 17.72 25.85
C TYR A 268 0.77 16.97 24.72
N ARG A 269 -0.45 16.50 24.96
CA ARG A 269 -1.27 15.83 23.94
C ARG A 269 -2.72 16.28 24.02
N LEU A 270 -3.38 16.28 22.88
CA LEU A 270 -4.83 16.48 22.82
C LEU A 270 -5.53 15.23 23.37
N THR A 271 -6.58 15.43 24.17
CA THR A 271 -7.45 14.34 24.62
C THR A 271 -8.47 13.98 23.54
N SER A 272 -8.84 12.72 23.43
CA SER A 272 -9.72 12.21 22.35
C SER A 272 -11.22 12.45 22.59
N TYR A 273 -11.64 12.75 23.83
CA TYR A 273 -13.06 12.79 24.23
C TYR A 273 -13.60 14.21 24.52
N SER A 274 -12.75 15.24 24.47
CA SER A 274 -13.09 16.60 24.91
C SER A 274 -13.78 17.47 23.85
N GLY A 275 -13.91 16.99 22.61
CA GLY A 275 -14.37 17.82 21.47
C GLY A 275 -13.38 18.91 21.05
N ALA A 276 -12.22 19.04 21.72
CA ALA A 276 -11.24 20.08 21.48
C ALA A 276 -10.67 20.06 20.06
N ARG A 277 -10.61 18.88 19.42
CA ARG A 277 -10.15 18.74 18.04
C ARG A 277 -10.97 19.62 17.08
N ALA A 278 -12.30 19.49 17.10
CA ALA A 278 -13.19 20.23 16.21
C ALA A 278 -13.09 21.75 16.44
N VAL A 279 -12.95 22.18 17.70
CA VAL A 279 -12.79 23.60 18.05
C VAL A 279 -11.45 24.15 17.55
N LEU A 280 -10.36 23.40 17.69
CA LEU A 280 -9.06 23.79 17.14
C LEU A 280 -9.10 23.90 15.61
N GLU A 281 -9.71 22.91 14.94
CA GLU A 281 -9.88 22.90 13.49
C GLU A 281 -10.71 24.12 13.02
N GLN A 282 -11.81 24.44 13.69
CA GLN A 282 -12.63 25.62 13.38
C GLN A 282 -11.85 26.93 13.56
N ARG A 283 -11.09 27.07 14.66
CA ARG A 283 -10.34 28.30 14.95
C ARG A 283 -9.20 28.54 13.97
N LEU A 284 -8.61 27.48 13.43
CA LEU A 284 -7.61 27.56 12.37
C LEU A 284 -8.17 28.06 11.03
N GLN A 285 -9.49 28.17 10.88
CA GLN A 285 -10.12 28.76 9.69
C GLN A 285 -10.23 30.30 9.73
N HIS A 286 -9.69 30.96 10.77
CA HIS A 286 -9.73 32.43 10.87
C HIS A 286 -9.02 33.10 9.67
N PRO A 287 -9.65 34.05 8.94
CA PRO A 287 -9.09 34.63 7.71
C PRO A 287 -7.72 35.30 7.86
N GLY A 288 -7.42 35.83 9.05
CA GLY A 288 -6.12 36.44 9.37
C GLY A 288 -4.99 35.44 9.67
N LEU A 289 -5.29 34.15 9.81
CA LEU A 289 -4.28 33.12 10.02
C LEU A 289 -3.82 32.56 8.67
N GLU A 290 -2.55 32.21 8.60
CA GLU A 290 -2.04 31.42 7.48
C GLU A 290 -2.78 30.08 7.43
N ARG A 291 -3.18 29.68 6.23
CA ARG A 291 -3.77 28.36 6.01
C ARG A 291 -2.79 27.48 5.25
N SER A 292 -2.83 26.19 5.55
CA SER A 292 -2.11 25.19 4.78
C SER A 292 -3.12 24.50 3.87
N GLU A 293 -2.90 24.58 2.57
CA GLU A 293 -3.64 23.81 1.58
C GLU A 293 -2.80 22.61 1.14
N THR A 294 -3.37 21.41 1.28
CA THR A 294 -2.77 20.20 0.74
C THR A 294 -3.25 20.02 -0.70
N VAL A 295 -2.33 20.13 -1.65
CA VAL A 295 -2.59 19.84 -3.06
C VAL A 295 -2.10 18.43 -3.35
N VAL A 296 -3.03 17.60 -3.83
CA VAL A 296 -2.76 16.23 -4.26
C VAL A 296 -2.80 16.20 -5.78
N ALA A 297 -1.65 16.03 -6.41
CA ALA A 297 -1.53 15.93 -7.86
C ALA A 297 -1.42 14.45 -8.27
N PHE A 298 -2.34 14.04 -9.14
CA PHE A 298 -2.32 12.73 -9.79
C PHE A 298 -2.93 12.87 -11.19
N SER A 299 -2.30 12.26 -12.18
CA SER A 299 -2.82 12.12 -13.53
C SER A 299 -2.79 10.64 -13.87
N GLU A 300 -3.91 10.09 -14.34
CA GLU A 300 -4.03 8.69 -14.70
C GLU A 300 -3.25 8.40 -16.00
N PRO A 301 -2.12 7.67 -15.96
CA PRO A 301 -1.29 7.50 -17.13
C PRO A 301 -1.76 6.36 -18.06
N GLY A 302 -2.72 5.55 -17.63
CA GLY A 302 -3.16 4.34 -18.34
C GLY A 302 -2.50 3.07 -17.82
N LEU A 303 -3.17 1.93 -18.03
CA LEU A 303 -2.79 0.64 -17.42
C LEU A 303 -1.39 0.16 -17.86
N PHE A 304 -1.05 0.39 -19.13
CA PHE A 304 0.19 -0.09 -19.75
C PHE A 304 1.35 0.92 -19.76
N TYR A 305 1.17 2.10 -19.15
CA TYR A 305 2.16 3.17 -19.22
C TYR A 305 3.53 2.73 -18.66
N GLY A 306 4.58 2.90 -19.46
CA GLY A 306 5.95 2.56 -19.08
C GLY A 306 6.25 1.07 -19.00
N LEU A 307 5.38 0.19 -19.52
CA LEU A 307 5.70 -1.22 -19.78
C LEU A 307 6.28 -1.37 -21.20
N SER A 308 7.13 -2.39 -21.40
CA SER A 308 7.65 -2.71 -22.73
C SER A 308 6.57 -3.35 -23.59
N GLU A 309 6.72 -3.24 -24.92
CA GLU A 309 5.82 -3.92 -25.87
C GLU A 309 5.75 -5.43 -25.63
N SER A 310 6.86 -6.07 -25.25
CA SER A 310 6.89 -7.49 -24.93
C SER A 310 6.01 -7.85 -23.74
N VAL A 311 6.04 -7.05 -22.67
CA VAL A 311 5.20 -7.28 -21.48
C VAL A 311 3.74 -7.00 -21.81
N CYS A 312 3.45 -5.92 -22.53
CA CYS A 312 2.10 -5.60 -22.97
C CYS A 312 1.52 -6.71 -23.84
N GLY A 313 2.27 -7.17 -24.85
CA GLY A 313 1.86 -8.26 -25.73
C GLY A 313 1.56 -9.54 -24.96
N HIS A 314 2.46 -9.94 -24.06
CA HIS A 314 2.24 -11.13 -23.24
C HIS A 314 0.96 -11.05 -22.38
N LEU A 315 0.65 -9.89 -21.79
CA LEU A 315 -0.60 -9.71 -21.03
C LEU A 315 -1.84 -9.74 -21.94
N SER A 316 -1.78 -9.05 -23.08
CA SER A 316 -2.88 -8.97 -24.06
C SER A 316 -3.17 -10.32 -24.73
N ASP A 317 -2.15 -11.08 -25.10
CA ASP A 317 -2.29 -12.39 -25.74
C ASP A 317 -3.06 -13.37 -24.85
N ARG A 318 -2.87 -13.26 -23.53
CA ARG A 318 -3.64 -14.06 -22.55
C ARG A 318 -5.11 -13.68 -22.52
N ALA A 319 -5.43 -12.39 -22.60
CA ALA A 319 -6.83 -11.96 -22.72
C ALA A 319 -7.50 -12.62 -23.93
N GLU A 320 -6.80 -12.65 -25.06
CA GLU A 320 -7.32 -13.24 -26.28
C GLU A 320 -7.44 -14.76 -26.18
N ALA A 321 -6.42 -15.43 -25.64
CA ALA A 321 -6.46 -16.88 -25.41
C ALA A 321 -7.67 -17.30 -24.56
N TYR A 322 -7.99 -16.55 -23.51
CA TYR A 322 -9.15 -16.87 -22.68
C TYR A 322 -10.50 -16.56 -23.33
N LYS A 323 -10.60 -15.49 -24.13
CA LYS A 323 -11.82 -15.24 -24.93
C LYS A 323 -12.08 -16.41 -25.88
N ILE A 324 -11.04 -16.89 -26.56
CA ILE A 324 -11.11 -18.04 -27.47
C ILE A 324 -11.52 -19.32 -26.70
N LEU A 325 -10.93 -19.57 -25.53
CA LEU A 325 -11.31 -20.73 -24.70
C LEU A 325 -12.78 -20.66 -24.24
N GLU A 326 -13.28 -19.47 -23.93
CA GLU A 326 -14.69 -19.26 -23.56
C GLU A 326 -15.64 -19.51 -24.74
N SER A 327 -15.28 -19.11 -25.97
CA SER A 327 -16.13 -19.36 -27.15
C SER A 327 -16.30 -20.86 -27.43
N PHE A 328 -15.26 -21.67 -27.24
CA PHE A 328 -15.37 -23.13 -27.41
C PHE A 328 -16.30 -23.80 -26.38
N LYS A 329 -16.37 -23.29 -25.14
CA LYS A 329 -17.28 -23.82 -24.12
C LYS A 329 -18.75 -23.56 -24.48
N PHE A 330 -19.04 -22.41 -25.09
CA PHE A 330 -20.39 -22.06 -25.54
C PHE A 330 -20.87 -22.96 -26.68
N ASP A 331 -20.02 -23.25 -27.67
CA ASP A 331 -20.39 -24.12 -28.79
C ASP A 331 -20.68 -25.56 -28.34
N THR A 332 -19.90 -26.09 -27.39
CA THR A 332 -20.16 -27.43 -26.83
C THR A 332 -21.42 -27.51 -25.99
N ALA A 333 -21.85 -26.41 -25.37
CA ALA A 333 -23.08 -26.36 -24.56
C ALA A 333 -24.34 -26.17 -25.41
N GLN A 334 -24.23 -25.62 -26.62
CA GLN A 334 -25.34 -25.55 -27.59
C GLN A 334 -25.50 -26.82 -28.42
N ALA A 335 -24.44 -27.64 -28.52
CA ALA A 335 -24.44 -28.91 -29.23
C ALA A 335 -24.90 -30.12 -28.39
N ALA A 336 -25.18 -29.92 -27.10
CA ALA A 336 -25.64 -30.94 -26.14
C ALA A 336 -27.11 -30.69 -25.76
#